data_AF-A0A9D6WV54-F1
#
_entry.id   AF-A0A9D6WV54-F1
#
_cell.length_a   1.000
_cell.length_b   1.000
_cell.length_c   1.000
_cell.angle_alpha   90.00
_cell.angle_beta   90.00
_cell.angle_gamma   90.00
#
_symmetry.space_group_name_H-M   'P 1'
#
loop_
_entity.id
_entity.type
_entity.pdbx_description
1 polymer ?
#
loop_
_entity_poly.entity_id
_entity_poly.type
_entity_poly.pdbx_seq_one_letter_code
_entity_poly.pdbx_strand_id
1 'polypeptide(L)'
;MKIKSLPRLSALSLALLLVAVVIMVPQAKPVGANPDQLVDSFTSSQTVSQPGVGSIWGALADGTVLGGEREITVTVTAGSGTLQGVSNSPASTFSHNPDTDNRGSTLLTYDGSDNHVNLNPSGLGPIDLSADNAFLVSLHGSNFNSQIVVTIYSGSATTCSSQTKTANALPYGETPRLIVFPYSGFALGSGCSSSASFSSVGAITVLINTTTAGNDVAIDLVKTGSIDLGDLPSAYSMTVLPNGAAHAVDVAGLRLGSLIDGELDGQPHANAAGDDLSTSDDEDGVIGTPGVVWTTGAAGGSVRVTVTGGNGCLYGWIDWNGDNNFTGTNENIIFQQVVTPGTADYTFTIPGTVSFPNTFLSRFRLLPRTVFTGNCDDVTITDGSAALTGQFPAGEVEDHRIGGAAPSAVNLSSLTANTESNSLTLFGVAGLLGVAMIGAVAVLRRRK
;
A
#
# COMPACT_ATOMS: atom_id res chain seq x y z
N MET A 1 -36.49 -43.20 47.09
CA MET A 1 -35.07 -43.54 46.88
C MET A 1 -34.98 -44.74 45.93
N LYS A 2 -34.07 -44.68 44.94
CA LYS A 2 -33.68 -45.68 43.92
C LYS A 2 -34.37 -45.64 42.53
N ILE A 3 -33.61 -45.03 41.60
CA ILE A 3 -33.18 -45.47 40.26
C ILE A 3 -34.23 -46.09 39.31
N LYS A 4 -34.46 -45.40 38.17
CA LYS A 4 -34.83 -46.02 36.89
C LYS A 4 -34.09 -45.37 35.70
N SER A 5 -33.30 -46.21 35.05
CA SER A 5 -32.68 -46.23 33.71
C SER A 5 -32.81 -45.04 32.75
N LEU A 6 -31.65 -44.57 32.27
CA LEU A 6 -31.46 -43.94 30.95
C LEU A 6 -31.25 -45.03 29.88
N PRO A 7 -31.81 -44.91 28.67
CA PRO A 7 -31.47 -45.80 27.56
C PRO A 7 -30.13 -45.42 26.92
N ARG A 8 -29.37 -46.44 26.53
CA ARG A 8 -28.15 -46.36 25.72
C ARG A 8 -28.50 -45.85 24.32
N LEU A 9 -27.90 -44.75 23.89
CA LEU A 9 -27.78 -44.44 22.47
C LEU A 9 -26.49 -45.07 21.94
N SER A 10 -26.69 -46.04 21.05
CA SER A 10 -25.69 -46.76 20.29
C SER A 10 -24.93 -45.82 19.34
N ALA A 11 -23.64 -46.09 19.18
CA ALA A 11 -22.80 -45.55 18.12
C ALA A 11 -23.48 -45.71 16.76
N LEU A 12 -23.90 -44.60 16.16
CA LEU A 12 -24.22 -44.52 14.75
C LEU A 12 -23.48 -43.32 14.17
N SER A 13 -22.65 -43.63 13.19
CA SER A 13 -21.66 -42.79 12.54
C SER A 13 -22.12 -41.37 12.24
N LEU A 14 -21.51 -40.40 12.91
CA LEU A 14 -21.48 -39.01 12.48
C LEU A 14 -20.42 -38.89 11.38
N ALA A 15 -20.76 -39.31 10.16
CA ALA A 15 -20.02 -38.89 8.97
C ALA A 15 -20.44 -37.45 8.65
N LEU A 16 -19.87 -36.49 9.39
CA LEU A 16 -19.96 -35.09 9.03
C LEU A 16 -19.11 -34.91 7.77
N LEU A 17 -19.77 -34.90 6.62
CA LEU A 17 -19.17 -34.53 5.34
C LEU A 17 -18.80 -33.04 5.44
N LEU A 18 -17.59 -32.76 5.91
CA LEU A 18 -17.00 -31.44 5.86
C LEU A 18 -16.67 -31.17 4.39
N VAL A 19 -17.66 -30.69 3.63
CA VAL A 19 -17.38 -30.03 2.37
C VAL A 19 -16.71 -28.72 2.75
N ALA A 20 -15.37 -28.76 2.81
CA ALA A 20 -14.58 -27.54 2.75
C ALA A 20 -14.93 -26.89 1.41
N VAL A 21 -15.86 -25.96 1.43
CA VAL A 21 -15.92 -24.93 0.40
C VAL A 21 -14.64 -24.14 0.60
N VAL A 22 -13.57 -24.58 -0.07
CA VAL A 22 -12.44 -23.70 -0.37
C VAL A 22 -13.04 -22.66 -1.30
N ILE A 23 -13.57 -21.59 -0.70
CA ILE A 23 -13.73 -20.34 -1.42
C ILE A 23 -12.31 -20.03 -1.85
N MET A 24 -12.01 -20.20 -3.13
CA MET A 24 -10.83 -19.60 -3.72
C MET A 24 -11.05 -18.09 -3.58
N VAL A 25 -10.60 -17.54 -2.45
CA VAL A 25 -10.30 -16.12 -2.37
C VAL A 25 -9.24 -15.90 -3.46
N PRO A 26 -9.42 -14.93 -4.36
CA PRO A 26 -8.38 -14.59 -5.32
C PRO A 26 -7.06 -14.44 -4.55
N GLN A 27 -6.07 -15.22 -4.94
CA GLN A 27 -4.83 -15.32 -4.17
C GLN A 27 -4.03 -14.03 -4.34
N ALA A 28 -3.57 -13.47 -3.22
CA ALA A 28 -2.52 -12.47 -3.21
C ALA A 28 -1.29 -12.99 -3.97
N LYS A 29 -0.61 -12.11 -4.69
CA LYS A 29 0.64 -12.44 -5.39
C LYS A 29 1.78 -12.18 -4.41
N PRO A 30 2.40 -13.23 -3.81
CA PRO A 30 3.61 -13.01 -3.03
C PRO A 30 4.68 -12.37 -3.92
N VAL A 31 5.45 -11.45 -3.32
CA VAL A 31 6.57 -10.76 -3.94
C VAL A 31 7.43 -11.72 -4.79
N GLY A 32 7.48 -11.46 -6.10
CA GLY A 32 8.31 -12.22 -7.05
C GLY A 32 7.64 -13.42 -7.74
N ALA A 33 6.36 -13.71 -7.51
CA ALA A 33 5.63 -14.72 -8.27
C ALA A 33 5.07 -14.13 -9.59
N ASN A 34 5.63 -14.54 -10.73
CA ASN A 34 5.45 -13.98 -12.09
C ASN A 34 5.94 -12.53 -12.26
N PRO A 35 6.84 -12.27 -13.23
CA PRO A 35 7.29 -10.91 -13.50
C PRO A 35 6.12 -10.06 -14.01
N ASP A 36 6.07 -8.81 -13.58
CA ASP A 36 5.17 -7.79 -14.14
C ASP A 36 5.26 -7.81 -15.67
N GLN A 37 4.11 -7.81 -16.34
CA GLN A 37 4.08 -7.80 -17.79
C GLN A 37 4.40 -6.39 -18.31
N LEU A 38 5.59 -6.24 -18.90
CA LEU A 38 5.92 -5.06 -19.69
C LEU A 38 4.97 -4.97 -20.89
N VAL A 39 4.31 -3.83 -21.06
CA VAL A 39 3.53 -3.51 -22.27
C VAL A 39 4.43 -2.77 -23.24
N ASP A 40 5.08 -1.69 -22.78
CA ASP A 40 5.98 -0.89 -23.60
C ASP A 40 6.95 -0.07 -22.74
N SER A 41 8.21 0.01 -23.17
CA SER A 41 9.28 0.81 -22.56
C SER A 41 9.79 1.92 -23.48
N PHE A 42 9.20 2.08 -24.67
CA PHE A 42 9.50 3.13 -25.65
C PHE A 42 10.98 3.24 -26.03
N THR A 43 11.72 2.13 -25.94
CA THR A 43 13.16 2.08 -26.22
C THR A 43 13.48 2.16 -27.72
N SER A 44 12.52 1.78 -28.57
CA SER A 44 12.62 1.93 -30.04
C SER A 44 11.94 3.20 -30.52
N SER A 45 12.61 3.91 -31.44
CA SER A 45 12.11 5.18 -31.96
C SER A 45 11.00 5.01 -33.00
N GLN A 46 9.95 5.82 -32.89
CA GLN A 46 8.84 5.92 -33.84
C GLN A 46 8.25 7.32 -33.78
N THR A 47 8.01 7.95 -34.94
CA THR A 47 7.41 9.27 -35.03
C THR A 47 6.22 9.23 -35.98
N VAL A 48 5.06 9.65 -35.48
CA VAL A 48 3.84 9.85 -36.26
C VAL A 48 3.42 11.31 -36.13
N SER A 49 3.21 12.00 -37.25
CA SER A 49 3.00 13.46 -37.27
C SER A 49 1.78 13.84 -38.10
N GLN A 50 0.79 14.48 -37.47
CA GLN A 50 -0.43 14.95 -38.11
C GLN A 50 -0.41 16.48 -38.25
N PRO A 51 -0.19 17.03 -39.46
CA PRO A 51 -0.30 18.46 -39.70
C PRO A 51 -1.76 18.88 -39.86
N GLY A 52 -2.19 19.86 -39.07
CA GLY A 52 -3.57 20.36 -39.05
C GLY A 52 -4.61 19.28 -38.71
N VAL A 53 -5.88 19.67 -38.77
CA VAL A 53 -7.01 18.80 -38.45
C VAL A 53 -7.02 17.55 -39.33
N GLY A 54 -7.10 16.38 -38.69
CA GLY A 54 -7.07 15.09 -39.37
C GLY A 54 -6.56 13.98 -38.46
N SER A 55 -6.30 12.83 -39.05
CA SER A 55 -5.77 11.66 -38.35
C SER A 55 -4.78 10.91 -39.23
N ILE A 56 -3.65 10.50 -38.65
CA ILE A 56 -2.62 9.68 -39.29
C ILE A 56 -2.13 8.64 -38.30
N TRP A 57 -1.65 7.53 -38.81
CA TRP A 57 -1.15 6.44 -38.00
C TRP A 57 0.19 5.92 -38.52
N GLY A 58 0.88 5.16 -37.68
CA GLY A 58 2.04 4.37 -38.05
C GLY A 58 2.20 3.20 -37.09
N ALA A 59 2.81 2.12 -37.58
CA ALA A 59 3.13 0.92 -36.80
C ALA A 59 4.65 0.74 -36.70
N LEU A 60 5.10 0.08 -35.64
CA LEU A 60 6.49 -0.27 -35.42
C LEU A 60 6.57 -1.69 -34.86
N ALA A 61 7.12 -2.60 -35.64
CA ALA A 61 7.50 -3.92 -35.16
C ALA A 61 8.68 -3.82 -34.18
N ASP A 62 8.46 -4.27 -32.94
CA ASP A 62 9.44 -4.26 -31.86
C ASP A 62 9.18 -5.44 -30.92
N GLY A 63 10.11 -6.39 -30.86
CA GLY A 63 9.99 -7.57 -30.01
C GLY A 63 10.05 -7.30 -28.51
N THR A 64 10.35 -6.07 -28.08
CA THR A 64 10.27 -5.64 -26.67
C THR A 64 8.90 -5.09 -26.28
N VAL A 65 8.04 -4.80 -27.26
CA VAL A 65 6.65 -4.37 -27.06
C VAL A 65 5.75 -5.60 -26.94
N LEU A 66 4.76 -5.56 -26.05
CA LEU A 66 3.78 -6.63 -25.90
C LEU A 66 3.01 -6.82 -27.21
N GLY A 67 2.99 -8.06 -27.72
CA GLY A 67 2.39 -8.38 -29.01
C GLY A 67 3.34 -8.19 -30.21
N GLY A 68 4.53 -7.65 -29.99
CA GLY A 68 5.58 -7.49 -31.01
C GLY A 68 5.43 -6.26 -31.91
N GLU A 69 4.44 -5.41 -31.66
CA GLU A 69 4.18 -4.19 -32.43
C GLU A 69 3.55 -3.09 -31.57
N ARG A 70 3.91 -1.84 -31.86
CA ARG A 70 3.22 -0.65 -31.35
C ARG A 70 2.63 0.12 -32.52
N GLU A 71 1.34 0.40 -32.46
CA GLU A 71 0.68 1.34 -33.36
C GLU A 71 0.44 2.66 -32.64
N ILE A 72 0.69 3.76 -33.36
CA ILE A 72 0.38 5.11 -32.91
C ILE A 72 -0.62 5.69 -33.89
N THR A 73 -1.78 6.12 -33.39
CA THR A 73 -2.72 6.97 -34.13
C THR A 73 -2.75 8.36 -33.52
N VAL A 74 -2.44 9.37 -34.32
CA VAL A 74 -2.42 10.78 -33.92
C VAL A 74 -3.60 11.48 -34.56
N THR A 75 -4.46 12.11 -33.75
CA THR A 75 -5.66 12.81 -34.22
C THR A 75 -5.65 14.26 -33.75
N VAL A 76 -5.74 15.20 -34.68
CA VAL A 76 -5.90 16.63 -34.40
C VAL A 76 -7.36 17.01 -34.64
N THR A 77 -8.02 17.52 -33.61
CA THR A 77 -9.44 17.92 -33.66
C THR A 77 -9.60 19.43 -33.89
N ALA A 78 -8.60 20.23 -33.51
CA ALA A 78 -8.55 21.66 -33.76
C ALA A 78 -7.10 22.16 -33.78
N GLY A 79 -6.85 23.26 -34.49
CA GLY A 79 -5.52 23.85 -34.67
C GLY A 79 -5.01 23.72 -36.10
N SER A 80 -3.92 24.42 -36.40
CA SER A 80 -3.26 24.47 -37.70
C SER A 80 -1.81 23.99 -37.68
N GLY A 81 -1.22 23.87 -36.48
CA GLY A 81 0.10 23.28 -36.28
C GLY A 81 0.12 21.76 -36.44
N THR A 82 1.21 21.14 -36.02
CA THR A 82 1.44 19.70 -36.06
C THR A 82 1.26 19.10 -34.67
N LEU A 83 0.57 17.96 -34.59
CA LEU A 83 0.62 17.08 -33.41
C LEU A 83 1.52 15.90 -33.74
N GLN A 84 2.44 15.57 -32.82
CA GLN A 84 3.31 14.41 -32.96
C GLN A 84 3.09 13.41 -31.83
N GLY A 85 3.04 12.13 -32.17
CA GLY A 85 3.28 11.02 -31.26
C GLY A 85 4.69 10.50 -31.52
N VAL A 86 5.57 10.65 -30.54
CA VAL A 86 7.01 10.39 -30.70
C VAL A 86 7.51 9.49 -29.60
N SER A 87 8.06 8.33 -29.95
CA SER A 87 8.95 7.57 -29.06
C SER A 87 10.38 7.84 -29.48
N ASN A 88 11.24 8.22 -28.52
CA ASN A 88 12.62 8.60 -28.78
C ASN A 88 13.61 7.68 -28.04
N SER A 89 14.44 6.96 -28.79
CA SER A 89 15.68 6.35 -28.30
C SER A 89 16.82 7.37 -28.39
N PRO A 90 17.63 7.61 -27.33
CA PRO A 90 17.80 6.78 -26.13
C PRO A 90 16.96 7.21 -24.91
N ALA A 91 16.07 8.21 -25.05
CA ALA A 91 15.30 8.73 -23.93
C ALA A 91 14.38 7.68 -23.28
N SER A 92 13.95 6.66 -24.05
CA SER A 92 13.03 5.62 -23.58
C SER A 92 11.70 6.21 -23.10
N THR A 93 11.23 7.21 -23.85
CA THR A 93 10.04 8.01 -23.54
C THR A 93 9.20 8.14 -24.79
N PHE A 94 7.89 8.00 -24.63
CA PHE A 94 6.89 8.41 -25.59
C PHE A 94 6.35 9.80 -25.25
N SER A 95 6.09 10.63 -26.25
CA SER A 95 5.58 11.99 -26.10
C SER A 95 4.42 12.24 -27.06
N HIS A 96 3.29 12.69 -26.49
CA HIS A 96 2.28 13.47 -27.19
C HIS A 96 2.72 14.93 -27.17
N ASN A 97 3.11 15.46 -28.34
CA ASN A 97 3.78 16.75 -28.49
C ASN A 97 3.05 17.62 -29.53
N PRO A 98 1.98 18.33 -29.15
CA PRO A 98 1.31 19.31 -29.99
C PRO A 98 2.06 20.64 -30.10
N ASP A 99 2.02 21.24 -31.29
CA ASP A 99 2.22 22.67 -31.43
C ASP A 99 1.21 23.45 -30.55
N THR A 100 1.59 24.67 -30.15
CA THR A 100 0.85 25.45 -29.13
C THR A 100 -0.64 25.72 -29.42
N ASP A 101 -1.10 25.60 -30.68
CA ASP A 101 -2.49 25.79 -31.09
C ASP A 101 -3.29 24.49 -31.27
N ASN A 102 -2.62 23.32 -31.23
CA ASN A 102 -3.23 22.04 -31.53
C ASN A 102 -3.93 21.40 -30.32
N ARG A 103 -5.12 20.87 -30.57
CA ARG A 103 -5.87 19.98 -29.65
C ARG A 103 -6.09 18.65 -30.32
N GLY A 104 -6.02 17.57 -29.55
CA GLY A 104 -6.12 16.26 -30.15
C GLY A 104 -5.90 15.12 -29.17
N SER A 105 -5.56 13.98 -29.73
CA SER A 105 -5.25 12.79 -28.97
C SER A 105 -4.18 11.97 -29.67
N THR A 106 -3.47 11.19 -28.87
CA THR A 106 -2.67 10.08 -29.38
C THR A 106 -3.19 8.78 -28.78
N LEU A 107 -3.51 7.82 -29.63
CA LEU A 107 -3.86 6.46 -29.25
C LEU A 107 -2.67 5.55 -29.51
N LEU A 108 -2.20 4.88 -28.47
CA LEU A 108 -1.30 3.74 -28.57
C LEU A 108 -2.14 2.47 -28.60
N THR A 109 -1.86 1.59 -29.54
CA THR A 109 -2.49 0.28 -29.63
C THR A 109 -1.41 -0.80 -29.46
N TYR A 110 -1.82 -1.87 -28.78
CA TYR A 110 -1.04 -3.09 -28.54
C TYR A 110 -2.00 -4.26 -28.76
N ASP A 111 -2.16 -4.66 -30.02
CA ASP A 111 -3.14 -5.66 -30.41
C ASP A 111 -2.53 -6.81 -31.22
N GLY A 112 -1.19 -6.89 -31.24
CA GLY A 112 -0.42 -7.96 -31.86
C GLY A 112 0.09 -7.57 -33.25
N SER A 113 1.19 -8.20 -33.68
CA SER A 113 1.83 -7.82 -34.93
C SER A 113 0.95 -8.13 -36.16
N ASP A 114 0.39 -7.08 -36.75
CA ASP A 114 -0.43 -7.13 -37.95
C ASP A 114 -0.14 -5.99 -38.96
N ASN A 115 0.65 -5.00 -38.55
CA ASN A 115 1.04 -3.81 -39.29
C ASN A 115 -0.19 -3.08 -39.87
N HIS A 116 -1.23 -2.94 -39.05
CA HIS A 116 -2.48 -2.29 -39.40
C HIS A 116 -3.01 -1.42 -38.26
N VAL A 117 -3.86 -0.45 -38.59
CA VAL A 117 -4.42 0.50 -37.60
C VAL A 117 -5.71 0.02 -36.95
N ASN A 118 -6.39 -0.94 -37.58
CA ASN A 118 -7.67 -1.40 -37.08
C ASN A 118 -7.45 -2.35 -35.93
N LEU A 119 -8.05 -2.04 -34.79
CA LEU A 119 -8.01 -2.88 -33.60
C LEU A 119 -8.29 -4.36 -33.94
N ASN A 120 -7.33 -5.22 -33.63
CA ASN A 120 -7.46 -6.66 -33.57
C ASN A 120 -7.65 -7.11 -32.12
N PRO A 121 -8.90 -7.21 -31.62
CA PRO A 121 -9.18 -7.47 -30.21
C PRO A 121 -8.75 -8.86 -29.70
N SER A 122 -8.14 -9.67 -30.56
CA SER A 122 -7.65 -11.02 -30.31
C SER A 122 -6.18 -11.21 -30.66
N GLY A 123 -5.49 -10.19 -31.19
CA GLY A 123 -4.20 -10.41 -31.86
C GLY A 123 -3.01 -10.60 -30.93
N LEU A 124 -3.13 -10.27 -29.64
CA LEU A 124 -2.13 -10.71 -28.65
C LEU A 124 -2.10 -12.24 -28.46
N GLY A 125 -3.16 -12.94 -28.89
CA GLY A 125 -3.53 -14.23 -28.31
C GLY A 125 -3.98 -14.02 -26.86
N PRO A 126 -4.98 -14.75 -26.33
CA PRO A 126 -5.47 -14.47 -24.99
C PRO A 126 -4.35 -14.60 -23.96
N ILE A 127 -3.85 -13.46 -23.47
CA ILE A 127 -2.83 -13.40 -22.42
C ILE A 127 -3.53 -13.26 -21.07
N ASP A 128 -2.97 -13.94 -20.07
CA ASP A 128 -3.43 -13.86 -18.70
C ASP A 128 -2.60 -12.82 -17.95
N LEU A 129 -3.23 -11.70 -17.61
CA LEU A 129 -2.68 -10.62 -16.79
C LEU A 129 -3.24 -10.65 -15.36
N SER A 130 -4.05 -11.65 -15.00
CA SER A 130 -4.72 -11.73 -13.70
C SER A 130 -3.81 -12.08 -12.52
N ALA A 131 -2.53 -12.36 -12.80
CA ALA A 131 -1.50 -12.46 -11.77
C ALA A 131 -1.18 -11.10 -11.13
N ASP A 132 -1.43 -10.01 -11.86
CA ASP A 132 -1.33 -8.63 -11.37
C ASP A 132 -2.73 -8.06 -11.11
N ASN A 133 -2.79 -6.86 -10.53
CA ASN A 133 -4.05 -6.22 -10.13
C ASN A 133 -4.18 -4.77 -10.63
N ALA A 134 -3.17 -4.26 -11.33
CA ALA A 134 -3.17 -2.91 -11.87
C ALA A 134 -2.37 -2.79 -13.18
N PHE A 135 -2.71 -1.77 -13.96
CA PHE A 135 -1.79 -1.19 -14.94
C PHE A 135 -1.06 -0.01 -14.32
N LEU A 136 0.22 0.13 -14.65
CA LEU A 136 1.11 1.15 -14.15
C LEU A 136 1.66 1.94 -15.35
N VAL A 137 1.35 3.25 -15.39
CA VAL A 137 1.81 4.16 -16.45
C VAL A 137 2.76 5.18 -15.84
N SER A 138 4.03 5.14 -16.21
CA SER A 138 5.04 6.10 -15.72
C SER A 138 4.96 7.39 -16.53
N LEU A 139 4.46 8.45 -15.91
CA LEU A 139 4.35 9.80 -16.47
C LEU A 139 5.65 10.57 -16.21
N HIS A 140 6.38 10.89 -17.29
CA HIS A 140 7.61 11.67 -17.25
C HIS A 140 7.35 13.17 -17.14
N GLY A 141 6.29 13.66 -17.79
CA GLY A 141 5.97 15.09 -17.81
C GLY A 141 4.58 15.36 -18.37
N SER A 142 3.96 16.42 -17.89
CA SER A 142 2.69 16.93 -18.44
C SER A 142 2.60 18.42 -18.20
N ASN A 143 2.48 19.28 -19.21
CA ASN A 143 2.42 20.73 -18.97
C ASN A 143 1.03 21.20 -18.51
N PHE A 144 -0.05 20.45 -18.80
CA PHE A 144 -1.40 20.64 -18.26
C PHE A 144 -1.99 19.33 -17.74
N ASN A 145 -3.19 19.39 -17.14
CA ASN A 145 -3.95 18.21 -16.80
C ASN A 145 -4.45 17.51 -18.08
N SER A 146 -4.18 16.22 -18.20
CA SER A 146 -4.51 15.39 -19.37
C SER A 146 -5.29 14.16 -18.94
N GLN A 147 -6.13 13.62 -19.82
CA GLN A 147 -6.78 12.33 -19.55
C GLN A 147 -5.98 11.22 -20.19
N ILE A 148 -5.65 10.20 -19.40
CA ILE A 148 -5.12 8.94 -19.89
C ILE A 148 -6.23 7.90 -19.71
N VAL A 149 -6.59 7.23 -20.80
CA VAL A 149 -7.58 6.15 -20.80
C VAL A 149 -6.89 4.86 -21.19
N VAL A 150 -6.91 3.87 -20.30
CA VAL A 150 -6.48 2.51 -20.63
C VAL A 150 -7.73 1.71 -20.95
N THR A 151 -7.74 1.02 -22.08
CA THR A 151 -8.82 0.10 -22.46
C THR A 151 -8.24 -1.28 -22.75
N ILE A 152 -8.88 -2.30 -22.22
CA ILE A 152 -8.56 -3.70 -22.49
C ILE A 152 -9.69 -4.36 -23.28
N TYR A 153 -9.32 -5.27 -24.17
CA TYR A 153 -10.26 -6.05 -24.99
C TYR A 153 -10.05 -7.54 -24.75
N SER A 154 -11.14 -8.32 -24.76
CA SER A 154 -11.09 -9.79 -24.65
C SER A 154 -11.75 -10.45 -25.84
N GLY A 155 -10.98 -10.66 -26.91
CA GLY A 155 -11.37 -11.44 -28.10
C GLY A 155 -12.39 -10.78 -29.03
N SER A 156 -13.04 -9.69 -28.62
CA SER A 156 -14.01 -8.94 -29.43
C SER A 156 -13.91 -7.44 -29.16
N ALA A 157 -14.10 -6.62 -30.19
CA ALA A 157 -14.11 -5.16 -30.08
C ALA A 157 -15.28 -4.63 -29.22
N THR A 158 -16.32 -5.45 -28.98
CA THR A 158 -17.43 -5.12 -28.09
C THR A 158 -17.30 -5.73 -26.70
N THR A 159 -16.24 -6.49 -26.42
CA THR A 159 -15.93 -7.01 -25.08
C THR A 159 -14.73 -6.25 -24.54
N CYS A 160 -14.98 -5.10 -23.93
CA CYS A 160 -13.93 -4.20 -23.46
C CYS A 160 -14.25 -3.55 -22.13
N SER A 161 -13.21 -3.28 -21.36
CA SER A 161 -13.28 -2.49 -20.13
C SER A 161 -12.30 -1.34 -20.22
N SER A 162 -12.67 -0.17 -19.72
CA SER A 162 -11.81 1.02 -19.72
C SER A 162 -11.79 1.70 -18.37
N GLN A 163 -10.66 2.32 -18.06
CA GLN A 163 -10.51 3.23 -16.93
C GLN A 163 -9.82 4.51 -17.38
N THR A 164 -10.33 5.65 -16.88
CA THR A 164 -9.78 6.98 -17.15
C THR A 164 -9.13 7.52 -15.88
N LYS A 165 -7.91 8.04 -16.00
CA LYS A 165 -7.22 8.79 -14.95
C LYS A 165 -6.76 10.15 -15.47
N THR A 166 -6.71 11.13 -14.59
CA THR A 166 -6.14 12.44 -14.89
C THR A 166 -4.64 12.42 -14.61
N ALA A 167 -3.83 12.59 -15.65
CA ALA A 167 -2.44 12.96 -15.55
C ALA A 167 -2.35 14.44 -15.16
N ASN A 168 -2.16 14.73 -13.88
CA ASN A 168 -2.01 16.11 -13.41
C ASN A 168 -0.70 16.71 -13.94
N ALA A 169 -0.69 18.03 -14.12
CA ALA A 169 0.48 18.76 -14.59
C ALA A 169 1.73 18.45 -13.73
N LEU A 170 2.83 18.19 -14.43
CA LEU A 170 4.16 17.91 -13.91
C LEU A 170 5.23 18.62 -14.73
N PRO A 171 6.02 19.50 -14.11
CA PRO A 171 7.17 20.11 -14.76
C PRO A 171 8.14 19.05 -15.31
N TYR A 172 8.60 19.21 -16.55
CA TYR A 172 9.64 18.36 -17.14
C TYR A 172 10.95 18.49 -16.37
N GLY A 173 11.62 17.37 -16.08
CA GLY A 173 12.89 17.32 -15.33
C GLY A 173 12.75 16.88 -13.87
N GLU A 174 11.52 16.59 -13.42
CA GLU A 174 11.25 15.90 -12.16
C GLU A 174 11.33 14.38 -12.33
N THR A 175 11.41 13.63 -11.23
CA THR A 175 11.31 12.16 -11.27
C THR A 175 9.95 11.73 -11.84
N PRO A 176 9.89 10.72 -12.72
CA PRO A 176 8.63 10.22 -13.27
C PRO A 176 7.62 9.87 -12.17
N ARG A 177 6.35 10.19 -12.39
CA ARG A 177 5.24 9.80 -11.51
C ARG A 177 4.50 8.62 -12.09
N LEU A 178 4.32 7.57 -11.31
CA LEU A 178 3.44 6.48 -11.71
C LEU A 178 1.97 6.87 -11.58
N ILE A 179 1.18 6.54 -12.59
CA ILE A 179 -0.27 6.57 -12.54
C ILE A 179 -0.74 5.13 -12.45
N VAL A 180 -1.47 4.84 -11.38
CA VAL A 180 -1.97 3.51 -11.06
C VAL A 180 -3.40 3.37 -11.60
N PHE A 181 -3.64 2.29 -12.32
CA PHE A 181 -4.94 1.91 -12.88
C PHE A 181 -5.35 0.54 -12.30
N PRO A 182 -6.00 0.49 -11.12
CA PRO A 182 -6.42 -0.77 -10.52
C PRO A 182 -7.48 -1.45 -11.39
N TYR A 183 -7.37 -2.76 -11.56
CA TYR A 183 -8.28 -3.59 -12.34
C TYR A 183 -9.72 -3.49 -11.87
N SER A 184 -9.93 -3.40 -10.56
CA SER A 184 -11.25 -3.22 -9.93
C SER A 184 -11.96 -1.93 -10.37
N GLY A 185 -11.23 -0.92 -10.84
CA GLY A 185 -11.80 0.32 -11.32
C GLY A 185 -11.98 0.38 -12.85
N PHE A 186 -11.73 -0.69 -13.59
CA PHE A 186 -12.09 -0.79 -15.00
C PHE A 186 -13.60 -1.06 -15.13
N ALA A 187 -14.30 -0.14 -15.77
CA ALA A 187 -15.73 -0.25 -16.04
C ALA A 187 -15.98 -0.70 -17.49
N LEU A 188 -17.23 -1.06 -17.82
CA LEU A 188 -17.64 -1.36 -19.19
C LEU A 188 -17.20 -0.22 -20.13
N GLY A 189 -16.39 -0.54 -21.14
CA GLY A 189 -15.83 0.46 -22.03
C GLY A 189 -16.87 1.09 -22.97
N SER A 190 -16.59 2.32 -23.41
CA SER A 190 -17.48 3.02 -24.34
C SER A 190 -17.63 2.27 -25.66
N GLY A 191 -18.87 2.03 -26.08
CA GLY A 191 -19.17 1.24 -27.28
C GLY A 191 -19.13 -0.28 -27.09
N CYS A 192 -18.86 -0.77 -25.88
CA CYS A 192 -18.81 -2.20 -25.57
C CYS A 192 -20.13 -2.73 -25.00
N SER A 193 -20.41 -3.99 -25.28
CA SER A 193 -21.58 -4.75 -24.85
C SER A 193 -21.32 -5.62 -23.62
N SER A 194 -20.06 -5.91 -23.32
CA SER A 194 -19.62 -6.74 -22.20
C SER A 194 -18.25 -6.29 -21.70
N SER A 195 -17.99 -6.48 -20.40
CA SER A 195 -16.68 -6.19 -19.80
C SER A 195 -15.63 -7.20 -20.26
N ALA A 196 -14.40 -6.73 -20.46
CA ALA A 196 -13.24 -7.59 -20.68
C ALA A 196 -12.81 -8.33 -19.41
N SER A 197 -12.03 -9.39 -19.59
CA SER A 197 -11.44 -10.23 -18.56
C SER A 197 -9.92 -10.14 -18.60
N PHE A 198 -9.30 -9.82 -17.46
CA PHE A 198 -7.84 -9.76 -17.33
C PHE A 198 -7.16 -11.12 -17.48
N SER A 199 -7.89 -12.23 -17.33
CA SER A 199 -7.38 -13.59 -17.58
C SER A 199 -7.33 -13.97 -19.07
N SER A 200 -7.82 -13.10 -19.96
CA SER A 200 -7.88 -13.36 -21.40
C SER A 200 -7.89 -12.03 -22.17
N VAL A 201 -6.82 -11.26 -22.03
CA VAL A 201 -6.62 -10.00 -22.76
C VAL A 201 -6.17 -10.31 -24.18
N GLY A 202 -6.82 -9.70 -25.18
CA GLY A 202 -6.51 -9.87 -26.59
C GLY A 202 -6.02 -8.60 -27.28
N ALA A 203 -6.24 -7.43 -26.67
CA ALA A 203 -5.63 -6.15 -27.06
C ALA A 203 -5.66 -5.15 -25.91
N ILE A 204 -4.76 -4.17 -25.94
CA ILE A 204 -4.69 -3.05 -24.99
C ILE A 204 -4.57 -1.75 -25.80
N THR A 205 -5.26 -0.70 -25.36
CA THR A 205 -5.04 0.65 -25.88
C THR A 205 -4.79 1.64 -24.76
N VAL A 206 -3.92 2.61 -25.04
CA VAL A 206 -3.64 3.74 -24.15
C VAL A 206 -3.90 5.03 -24.92
N LEU A 207 -4.99 5.71 -24.58
CA LEU A 207 -5.37 6.98 -25.16
C LEU A 207 -4.88 8.12 -24.28
N ILE A 208 -4.04 8.98 -24.83
CA ILE A 208 -3.71 10.29 -24.28
C ILE A 208 -4.65 11.30 -24.94
N ASN A 209 -5.59 11.83 -24.17
CA ASN A 209 -6.58 12.79 -24.63
C ASN A 209 -6.32 14.16 -24.01
N THR A 210 -6.07 15.16 -24.86
CA THR A 210 -5.80 16.53 -24.43
C THR A 210 -6.94 17.47 -24.84
N THR A 211 -7.55 18.11 -23.84
CA THR A 211 -8.65 19.08 -24.05
C THR A 211 -8.15 20.52 -24.21
N THR A 212 -6.92 20.77 -23.75
CA THR A 212 -6.21 22.05 -23.81
C THR A 212 -5.24 22.06 -24.97
N ALA A 213 -5.14 23.19 -25.67
CA ALA A 213 -4.20 23.34 -26.79
C ALA A 213 -2.74 23.39 -26.29
N GLY A 214 -1.82 22.80 -27.05
CA GLY A 214 -0.39 22.79 -26.70
C GLY A 214 -0.09 21.97 -25.43
N ASN A 215 -0.92 20.98 -25.12
CA ASN A 215 -0.74 20.15 -23.94
C ASN A 215 0.17 18.96 -24.24
N ASP A 216 1.40 19.01 -23.73
CA ASP A 216 2.42 17.98 -23.92
C ASP A 216 2.33 16.95 -22.81
N VAL A 217 2.37 15.67 -23.17
CA VAL A 217 2.37 14.54 -22.23
C VAL A 217 3.48 13.59 -22.61
N ALA A 218 4.31 13.19 -21.65
CA ALA A 218 5.38 12.21 -21.86
C ALA A 218 5.25 11.04 -20.89
N ILE A 219 5.35 9.80 -21.41
CA ILE A 219 5.31 8.55 -20.64
C ILE A 219 6.56 7.72 -20.91
N ASP A 220 7.13 7.11 -19.86
CA ASP A 220 8.37 6.32 -19.97
C ASP A 220 8.09 4.82 -20.03
N LEU A 221 6.97 4.38 -19.45
CA LEU A 221 6.72 2.96 -19.22
C LEU A 221 5.23 2.69 -19.13
N VAL A 222 4.78 1.61 -19.75
CA VAL A 222 3.48 0.98 -19.50
C VAL A 222 3.74 -0.48 -19.14
N LYS A 223 3.26 -0.92 -17.99
CA LYS A 223 3.33 -2.31 -17.54
C LYS A 223 2.13 -2.69 -16.68
N THR A 224 1.96 -3.96 -16.39
CA THR A 224 1.12 -4.41 -15.26
C THR A 224 1.93 -4.35 -13.95
N GLY A 225 1.26 -4.54 -12.82
CA GLY A 225 1.92 -4.76 -11.53
C GLY A 225 0.91 -4.89 -10.40
N SER A 226 1.44 -5.00 -9.18
CA SER A 226 0.64 -5.08 -7.96
C SER A 226 0.47 -3.71 -7.29
N ILE A 227 -0.63 -3.56 -6.57
CA ILE A 227 -0.86 -2.52 -5.58
C ILE A 227 -0.98 -3.12 -4.18
N ASP A 228 -0.35 -2.48 -3.22
CA ASP A 228 -0.47 -2.63 -1.77
C ASP A 228 -1.64 -1.77 -1.27
N LEU A 229 -2.49 -2.29 -0.38
CA LEU A 229 -3.59 -1.60 0.28
C LEU A 229 -3.64 -1.97 1.77
N GLY A 230 -4.22 -1.10 2.59
CA GLY A 230 -4.36 -1.40 4.03
C GLY A 230 -5.54 -2.31 4.36
N ASP A 231 -5.64 -2.70 5.62
CA ASP A 231 -6.60 -3.67 6.14
C ASP A 231 -7.48 -3.17 7.31
N LEU A 232 -7.51 -1.85 7.58
CA LEU A 232 -8.40 -1.26 8.60
C LEU A 232 -9.85 -1.78 8.46
N PRO A 233 -10.62 -1.87 9.56
CA PRO A 233 -12.02 -2.27 9.49
C PRO A 233 -12.81 -1.46 8.45
N SER A 234 -13.75 -2.13 7.76
CA SER A 234 -14.53 -1.50 6.69
C SER A 234 -15.31 -0.25 7.13
N ALA A 235 -15.54 -0.10 8.44
CA ALA A 235 -16.17 1.07 9.04
C ALA A 235 -15.39 2.38 8.77
N TYR A 236 -14.07 2.33 8.60
CA TYR A 236 -13.24 3.49 8.28
C TYR A 236 -13.49 4.04 6.86
N SER A 237 -14.13 3.26 5.97
CA SER A 237 -14.48 3.68 4.61
C SER A 237 -13.29 4.14 3.74
N MET A 238 -12.07 3.73 4.11
CA MET A 238 -10.78 4.10 3.48
C MET A 238 -9.82 2.92 3.30
N THR A 239 -10.35 1.70 3.41
CA THR A 239 -9.60 0.45 3.25
C THR A 239 -9.69 -0.06 1.81
N VAL A 240 -10.91 -0.12 1.29
CA VAL A 240 -11.19 -0.67 -0.04
C VAL A 240 -11.26 0.41 -1.12
N LEU A 241 -10.96 0.02 -2.35
CA LEU A 241 -11.04 0.84 -3.55
C LEU A 241 -12.49 1.32 -3.81
N PRO A 242 -12.67 2.49 -4.45
CA PRO A 242 -11.65 3.38 -5.02
C PRO A 242 -11.00 4.34 -3.99
N ASN A 243 -11.43 4.31 -2.73
CA ASN A 243 -10.99 5.26 -1.70
C ASN A 243 -9.84 4.74 -0.85
N GLY A 244 -9.52 3.44 -0.93
CA GLY A 244 -8.43 2.79 -0.23
C GLY A 244 -7.13 3.57 -0.31
N ALA A 245 -6.40 3.63 0.81
CA ALA A 245 -4.99 3.96 0.77
C ALA A 245 -4.28 2.85 -0.02
N ALA A 246 -3.71 3.19 -1.17
CA ALA A 246 -3.09 2.20 -2.06
C ALA A 246 -1.77 2.71 -2.63
N HIS A 247 -0.83 1.79 -2.84
CA HIS A 247 0.52 2.05 -3.30
C HIS A 247 0.91 1.05 -4.40
N ALA A 248 1.58 1.49 -5.47
CA ALA A 248 2.16 0.51 -6.39
C ALA A 248 3.34 -0.19 -5.71
N VAL A 249 3.36 -1.52 -5.81
CA VAL A 249 4.39 -2.36 -5.18
C VAL A 249 5.70 -2.21 -5.94
N ASP A 250 6.73 -1.75 -5.23
CA ASP A 250 8.12 -1.79 -5.68
C ASP A 250 9.02 -2.33 -4.56
N VAL A 251 9.48 -3.57 -4.73
CA VAL A 251 10.26 -4.32 -3.75
C VAL A 251 11.68 -3.77 -3.55
N ALA A 252 12.16 -2.94 -4.48
CA ALA A 252 13.40 -2.17 -4.31
C ALA A 252 13.11 -0.71 -3.90
N GLY A 253 11.84 -0.33 -3.94
CA GLY A 253 11.34 1.00 -3.72
C GLY A 253 11.05 1.33 -2.26
N LEU A 254 10.53 2.54 -2.10
CA LEU A 254 10.19 3.15 -0.82
C LEU A 254 9.10 2.35 -0.11
N ARG A 255 9.39 1.89 1.11
CA ARG A 255 8.46 1.15 1.96
C ARG A 255 8.81 1.29 3.44
N LEU A 256 7.88 0.96 4.31
CA LEU A 256 8.07 0.65 5.71
C LEU A 256 8.65 -0.78 5.82
N GLY A 257 9.42 -1.02 6.87
CA GLY A 257 9.89 -2.37 7.18
C GLY A 257 10.72 -3.05 6.08
N SER A 258 10.53 -4.35 5.91
CA SER A 258 11.31 -5.19 4.99
C SER A 258 10.46 -5.90 3.95
N LEU A 259 9.19 -6.13 4.26
CA LEU A 259 8.20 -6.75 3.40
C LEU A 259 7.31 -5.66 2.80
N ILE A 260 6.62 -6.01 1.72
CA ILE A 260 5.55 -5.24 1.06
C ILE A 260 4.87 -6.25 0.16
N ASP A 261 3.56 -6.36 0.15
CA ASP A 261 2.86 -7.28 -0.72
C ASP A 261 1.81 -6.55 -1.58
N GLY A 262 0.95 -7.28 -2.28
CA GLY A 262 -0.05 -6.60 -3.09
C GLY A 262 -1.27 -7.45 -3.38
N GLU A 263 -2.42 -6.79 -3.35
CA GLU A 263 -3.71 -7.46 -3.25
C GLU A 263 -4.78 -6.82 -4.14
N LEU A 264 -5.80 -7.58 -4.54
CA LEU A 264 -6.78 -7.09 -5.53
C LEU A 264 -7.58 -5.88 -5.05
N ASP A 265 -7.81 -5.81 -3.75
CA ASP A 265 -8.50 -4.76 -3.00
C ASP A 265 -8.08 -4.90 -1.53
N GLY A 266 -8.31 -3.86 -0.72
CA GLY A 266 -7.92 -3.90 0.68
C GLY A 266 -8.60 -5.04 1.44
N GLN A 267 -7.99 -5.48 2.54
CA GLN A 267 -8.42 -6.65 3.31
C GLN A 267 -9.05 -6.33 4.67
N PRO A 268 -10.19 -5.58 4.76
CA PRO A 268 -10.72 -5.11 6.02
C PRO A 268 -10.87 -6.20 7.10
N HIS A 269 -10.20 -5.99 8.22
CA HIS A 269 -10.26 -6.88 9.36
C HIS A 269 -10.55 -6.11 10.65
N ALA A 270 -11.30 -6.72 11.57
CA ALA A 270 -11.77 -6.05 12.79
C ALA A 270 -10.63 -5.54 13.69
N ASN A 271 -9.44 -6.11 13.55
CA ASN A 271 -8.26 -5.76 14.32
C ASN A 271 -7.11 -5.21 13.46
N ALA A 272 -7.32 -4.88 12.18
CA ALA A 272 -6.22 -4.63 11.23
C ALA A 272 -5.23 -5.80 11.26
N ALA A 273 -5.72 -6.96 10.78
CA ALA A 273 -4.95 -8.20 10.69
C ALA A 273 -5.39 -9.00 9.46
N GLY A 274 -5.93 -8.33 8.44
CA GLY A 274 -6.21 -8.91 7.15
C GLY A 274 -4.92 -9.35 6.49
N ASP A 275 -3.91 -8.50 6.55
CA ASP A 275 -2.62 -8.73 5.90
C ASP A 275 -1.80 -9.78 6.68
N ASP A 276 -1.86 -9.77 8.03
CA ASP A 276 -1.37 -10.85 8.90
C ASP A 276 -1.89 -12.25 8.54
N LEU A 277 -3.14 -12.31 8.05
CA LEU A 277 -3.83 -13.55 7.70
C LEU A 277 -3.69 -13.90 6.22
N SER A 278 -3.02 -13.04 5.46
CA SER A 278 -2.67 -13.20 4.05
C SER A 278 -1.40 -14.06 3.90
N THR A 279 -0.86 -14.14 2.68
CA THR A 279 0.37 -14.89 2.40
C THR A 279 1.64 -14.19 2.85
N SER A 280 1.61 -12.87 3.02
CA SER A 280 2.73 -12.06 3.52
C SER A 280 2.20 -11.08 4.55
N ASP A 281 2.84 -11.07 5.73
CA ASP A 281 2.60 -10.09 6.78
C ASP A 281 3.64 -8.98 6.57
N ASP A 282 3.23 -7.90 5.91
CA ASP A 282 4.04 -6.71 5.63
C ASP A 282 3.82 -5.56 6.63
N GLU A 283 3.11 -5.84 7.73
CA GLU A 283 3.02 -4.95 8.89
C GLU A 283 4.30 -5.00 9.75
N ASP A 284 5.47 -4.91 9.12
CA ASP A 284 6.79 -5.16 9.72
C ASP A 284 7.66 -3.91 9.91
N GLY A 285 7.16 -2.74 9.51
CA GLY A 285 7.87 -1.47 9.58
C GLY A 285 7.57 -0.63 10.80
N VAL A 286 6.40 -0.76 11.42
CA VAL A 286 6.03 0.01 12.61
C VAL A 286 5.81 -0.87 13.83
N ILE A 287 6.55 -0.57 14.91
CA ILE A 287 6.38 -1.24 16.20
C ILE A 287 6.31 -0.22 17.34
N GLY A 288 5.72 -0.61 18.48
CA GLY A 288 5.86 0.17 19.72
C GLY A 288 7.33 0.27 20.14
N THR A 289 7.78 1.47 20.53
CA THR A 289 9.19 1.68 20.91
C THR A 289 9.58 0.79 22.10
N PRO A 290 10.57 -0.11 21.95
CA PRO A 290 10.97 -1.03 23.02
C PRO A 290 11.36 -0.30 24.31
N GLY A 291 10.74 -0.72 25.42
CA GLY A 291 11.01 -0.15 26.74
C GLY A 291 10.28 1.16 27.05
N VAL A 292 9.49 1.69 26.11
CA VAL A 292 8.66 2.88 26.35
C VAL A 292 7.26 2.45 26.78
N VAL A 293 6.86 2.88 27.98
CA VAL A 293 5.49 2.70 28.47
C VAL A 293 4.69 3.95 28.11
N TRP A 294 3.56 3.76 27.43
CA TRP A 294 2.71 4.86 27.03
C TRP A 294 1.96 5.45 28.23
N THR A 295 1.89 6.78 28.27
CA THR A 295 1.18 7.56 29.28
C THR A 295 0.46 8.71 28.61
N THR A 296 -0.57 9.27 29.25
CA THR A 296 -1.25 10.45 28.70
C THR A 296 -0.38 11.69 28.82
N GLY A 297 -0.46 12.60 27.84
CA GLY A 297 0.24 13.88 27.83
C GLY A 297 1.25 14.03 26.69
N ALA A 298 1.98 15.14 26.73
CA ALA A 298 3.00 15.46 25.73
C ALA A 298 4.13 14.42 25.74
N ALA A 299 4.53 13.95 24.55
CA ALA A 299 5.48 12.84 24.38
C ALA A 299 5.09 11.59 25.19
N GLY A 300 3.78 11.40 25.38
CA GLY A 300 3.22 10.30 26.15
C GLY A 300 3.31 8.95 25.43
N GLY A 301 3.43 8.95 24.11
CA GLY A 301 3.57 7.75 23.28
C GLY A 301 4.82 7.79 22.40
N SER A 302 5.25 6.62 21.97
CA SER A 302 6.31 6.48 20.97
C SER A 302 6.17 5.19 20.16
N VAL A 303 6.42 5.33 18.86
CA VAL A 303 6.59 4.21 17.91
C VAL A 303 7.98 4.26 17.29
N ARG A 304 8.50 3.08 16.97
CA ARG A 304 9.70 2.88 16.18
C ARG A 304 9.29 2.53 14.77
N VAL A 305 9.81 3.28 13.82
CA VAL A 305 9.51 3.11 12.39
C VAL A 305 10.79 2.77 11.65
N THR A 306 10.75 1.74 10.83
CA THR A 306 11.81 1.34 9.91
C THR A 306 11.41 1.72 8.49
N VAL A 307 12.28 2.43 7.79
CA VAL A 307 12.06 2.86 6.40
C VAL A 307 13.12 2.23 5.50
N THR A 308 12.69 1.71 4.35
CA THR A 308 13.52 1.05 3.35
C THR A 308 13.36 1.69 1.97
N GLY A 309 14.34 1.50 1.09
CA GLY A 309 14.28 1.88 -0.33
C GLY A 309 14.58 3.34 -0.66
N GLY A 310 14.26 4.30 0.21
CA GLY A 310 14.57 5.70 -0.06
C GLY A 310 14.06 6.70 0.97
N ASN A 311 14.14 7.98 0.62
CA ASN A 311 13.56 9.05 1.42
C ASN A 311 12.07 9.19 1.12
N GLY A 312 11.27 9.49 2.14
CA GLY A 312 9.82 9.60 2.02
C GLY A 312 9.21 10.61 2.99
N CYS A 313 7.88 10.65 2.97
CA CYS A 313 7.03 11.46 3.83
C CYS A 313 6.15 10.52 4.65
N LEU A 314 6.43 10.43 5.94
CA LEU A 314 5.69 9.59 6.87
C LEU A 314 4.51 10.36 7.48
N TYR A 315 3.37 9.70 7.49
CA TYR A 315 2.18 10.09 8.23
C TYR A 315 1.78 8.95 9.17
N GLY A 316 1.13 9.29 10.27
CA GLY A 316 0.67 8.34 11.25
C GLY A 316 -0.58 8.84 11.96
N TRP A 317 -1.54 7.96 12.14
CA TRP A 317 -2.79 8.23 12.84
C TRP A 317 -3.11 7.13 13.84
N ILE A 318 -3.74 7.49 14.95
CA ILE A 318 -4.29 6.58 15.95
C ILE A 318 -5.72 7.03 16.26
N ASP A 319 -6.68 6.13 16.11
CA ASP A 319 -8.07 6.36 16.52
C ASP A 319 -8.18 6.16 18.04
N TRP A 320 -8.01 7.27 18.78
CA TRP A 320 -8.02 7.24 20.24
C TRP A 320 -9.41 7.04 20.83
N ASN A 321 -10.45 7.45 20.10
CA ASN A 321 -11.82 7.53 20.63
C ASN A 321 -12.69 6.31 20.19
N GLY A 322 -12.20 5.51 19.24
CA GLY A 322 -12.83 4.30 18.72
C GLY A 322 -14.06 4.57 17.85
N ASP A 323 -14.14 5.72 17.18
CA ASP A 323 -15.27 6.11 16.35
C ASP A 323 -15.13 5.72 14.87
N ASN A 324 -14.07 4.97 14.52
CA ASN A 324 -13.73 4.48 13.19
C ASN A 324 -13.41 5.61 12.19
N ASN A 325 -12.78 6.69 12.65
CA ASN A 325 -12.14 7.66 11.79
C ASN A 325 -10.88 8.22 12.48
N PHE A 326 -10.19 9.14 11.79
CA PHE A 326 -8.96 9.78 12.30
C PHE A 326 -9.08 11.31 12.38
N THR A 327 -10.31 11.82 12.58
CA THR A 327 -10.61 13.27 12.59
C THR A 327 -10.63 13.88 13.99
N GLY A 328 -10.45 13.07 15.01
CA GLY A 328 -10.44 13.47 16.41
C GLY A 328 -9.18 14.23 16.82
N THR A 329 -9.24 14.76 18.05
CA THR A 329 -8.14 15.57 18.59
C THR A 329 -6.90 14.72 18.87
N ASN A 330 -5.77 15.13 18.28
CA ASN A 330 -4.47 14.43 18.35
C ASN A 330 -4.50 12.99 17.79
N GLU A 331 -5.43 12.68 16.89
CA GLU A 331 -5.45 11.39 16.20
C GLU A 331 -4.40 11.35 15.10
N ASN A 332 -4.07 12.48 14.46
CA ASN A 332 -2.87 12.58 13.64
C ASN A 332 -1.63 12.75 14.54
N ILE A 333 -0.84 11.69 14.67
CA ILE A 333 0.31 11.60 15.58
C ILE A 333 1.65 11.90 14.90
N ILE A 334 1.72 11.69 13.58
CA ILE A 334 2.87 12.01 12.74
C ILE A 334 2.34 12.72 11.50
N PHE A 335 2.89 13.89 11.19
CA PHE A 335 2.43 14.75 10.11
C PHE A 335 3.59 15.21 9.24
N GLN A 336 3.51 14.95 7.93
CA GLN A 336 4.47 15.44 6.94
C GLN A 336 5.95 15.20 7.32
N GLN A 337 6.21 14.10 8.02
CA GLN A 337 7.53 13.86 8.59
C GLN A 337 8.47 13.36 7.49
N VAL A 338 9.49 14.15 7.16
CA VAL A 338 10.55 13.70 6.26
C VAL A 338 11.30 12.56 6.93
N VAL A 339 11.44 11.44 6.23
CA VAL A 339 12.16 10.25 6.67
C VAL A 339 13.23 9.84 5.67
N THR A 340 14.27 9.20 6.17
CA THR A 340 15.36 8.61 5.39
C THR A 340 15.46 7.11 5.72
N PRO A 341 16.07 6.28 4.87
CA PRO A 341 16.24 4.86 5.15
C PRO A 341 16.91 4.60 6.50
N GLY A 342 16.39 3.62 7.23
CA GLY A 342 16.83 3.25 8.57
C GLY A 342 15.69 3.28 9.58
N THR A 343 16.05 3.07 10.84
CA THR A 343 15.10 2.97 11.95
C THR A 343 15.19 4.20 12.85
N ALA A 344 14.05 4.81 13.18
CA ALA A 344 13.96 5.96 14.06
C ALA A 344 12.73 5.88 14.99
N ASP A 345 12.85 6.49 16.16
CA ASP A 345 11.76 6.57 17.15
C ASP A 345 11.04 7.92 17.01
N TYR A 346 9.72 7.88 16.90
CA TYR A 346 8.83 9.04 16.81
C TYR A 346 7.99 9.13 18.07
N THR A 347 8.03 10.28 18.74
CA THR A 347 7.26 10.55 19.95
C THR A 347 6.07 11.43 19.64
N PHE A 348 4.93 11.17 20.27
CA PHE A 348 3.69 11.92 20.05
C PHE A 348 2.92 12.15 21.35
N THR A 349 1.97 13.08 21.28
CA THR A 349 1.10 13.42 22.41
C THR A 349 -0.06 12.44 22.47
N ILE A 350 -0.33 11.87 23.65
CA ILE A 350 -1.52 11.04 23.90
C ILE A 350 -2.58 11.89 24.62
N PRO A 351 -3.83 11.94 24.13
CA PRO A 351 -4.90 12.68 24.82
C PRO A 351 -5.10 12.25 26.27
N GLY A 352 -5.40 13.21 27.16
CA GLY A 352 -5.69 12.92 28.57
C GLY A 352 -6.95 12.08 28.82
N THR A 353 -7.80 11.91 27.79
CA THR A 353 -9.00 11.07 27.81
C THR A 353 -8.70 9.59 27.59
N VAL A 354 -7.50 9.25 27.11
CA VAL A 354 -7.08 7.87 26.85
C VAL A 354 -6.90 7.11 28.16
N SER A 355 -7.50 5.93 28.24
CA SER A 355 -7.35 5.02 29.37
C SER A 355 -6.51 3.81 28.98
N PHE A 356 -5.55 3.43 29.81
CA PHE A 356 -4.74 2.23 29.63
C PHE A 356 -5.32 1.06 30.45
N PRO A 357 -5.15 -0.20 30.02
CA PRO A 357 -4.35 -0.69 28.91
C PRO A 357 -5.17 -0.95 27.63
N ASN A 358 -5.92 0.03 27.14
CA ASN A 358 -6.64 -0.13 25.88
C ASN A 358 -5.66 -0.21 24.70
N THR A 359 -6.13 -0.86 23.63
CA THR A 359 -5.53 -0.88 22.29
C THR A 359 -6.34 -0.01 21.35
N PHE A 360 -5.70 0.52 20.32
CA PHE A 360 -6.26 1.45 19.36
C PHE A 360 -5.89 1.00 17.96
N LEU A 361 -6.76 1.29 17.00
CA LEU A 361 -6.43 1.11 15.59
C LEU A 361 -5.63 2.32 15.11
N SER A 362 -4.70 2.06 14.20
CA SER A 362 -3.79 3.06 13.69
C SER A 362 -3.49 2.78 12.22
N ARG A 363 -3.12 3.85 11.52
CA ARG A 363 -2.61 3.80 10.15
C ARG A 363 -1.28 4.52 10.11
N PHE A 364 -0.29 3.93 9.51
CA PHE A 364 0.96 4.56 9.12
C PHE A 364 1.03 4.54 7.60
N ARG A 365 1.50 5.63 7.03
CA ARG A 365 1.53 5.74 5.58
C ARG A 365 2.77 6.47 5.13
N LEU A 366 3.51 5.82 4.25
CA LEU A 366 4.73 6.34 3.67
C LEU A 366 4.47 6.76 2.23
N LEU A 367 4.64 8.06 1.96
CA LEU A 367 4.44 8.62 0.62
C LEU A 367 5.80 9.02 0.01
N PRO A 368 5.97 8.91 -1.33
CA PRO A 368 7.19 9.35 -1.98
C PRO A 368 7.28 10.87 -1.98
N ARG A 369 8.47 11.43 -1.76
CA ARG A 369 8.70 12.88 -1.72
C ARG A 369 8.28 13.60 -3.01
N THR A 370 8.25 12.86 -4.12
CA THR A 370 7.96 13.29 -5.49
C THR A 370 6.49 13.60 -5.73
N VAL A 371 5.59 13.19 -4.82
CA VAL A 371 4.17 13.61 -4.87
C VAL A 371 3.97 15.01 -4.29
N PHE A 372 5.00 15.57 -3.66
CA PHE A 372 5.01 16.90 -3.07
C PHE A 372 6.04 17.78 -3.78
N THR A 373 6.00 19.09 -3.54
CA THR A 373 7.00 20.07 -4.04
C THR A 373 8.39 19.90 -3.40
N GLY A 374 8.74 18.66 -3.05
CA GLY A 374 10.04 18.29 -2.56
C GLY A 374 10.24 18.54 -1.08
N ASN A 375 9.23 18.75 -0.23
CA ASN A 375 9.48 18.95 1.21
C ASN A 375 8.51 18.27 2.17
N CYS A 376 7.71 17.31 1.69
CA CYS A 376 6.56 16.76 2.42
C CYS A 376 5.52 17.82 2.86
N ASP A 377 5.77 19.10 2.55
CA ASP A 377 4.99 20.28 2.86
C ASP A 377 4.10 20.60 1.66
N ASP A 378 3.02 19.84 1.54
CA ASP A 378 1.94 20.18 0.62
C ASP A 378 0.90 21.01 1.35
N VAL A 379 0.83 22.29 0.98
CA VAL A 379 -0.14 23.27 1.48
C VAL A 379 -1.60 22.84 1.18
N THR A 380 -1.83 21.88 0.28
CA THR A 380 -3.16 21.32 0.00
C THR A 380 -3.57 20.17 0.93
N ILE A 381 -2.61 19.53 1.63
CA ILE A 381 -2.88 18.53 2.68
C ILE A 381 -2.81 19.24 4.03
N THR A 382 -3.86 20.02 4.35
CA THR A 382 -3.88 20.89 5.54
C THR A 382 -4.04 20.16 6.88
N ASP A 383 -4.46 18.90 6.90
CA ASP A 383 -4.78 18.12 8.11
C ASP A 383 -4.40 16.63 8.02
N GLY A 384 -3.73 16.21 6.94
CA GLY A 384 -3.37 14.82 6.70
C GLY A 384 -4.50 13.97 6.11
N SER A 385 -5.73 14.48 6.03
CA SER A 385 -6.89 13.72 5.53
C SER A 385 -6.69 13.21 4.10
N ALA A 386 -6.05 14.00 3.23
CA ALA A 386 -5.71 13.58 1.88
C ALA A 386 -4.66 12.45 1.83
N ALA A 387 -3.87 12.27 2.89
CA ALA A 387 -2.93 11.16 3.03
C ALA A 387 -3.59 9.90 3.65
N LEU A 388 -4.83 9.96 4.15
CA LEU A 388 -5.53 8.77 4.66
C LEU A 388 -6.07 7.86 3.55
N THR A 389 -6.22 8.38 2.33
CA THR A 389 -6.94 7.73 1.23
C THR A 389 -6.22 7.88 -0.11
N GLY A 390 -6.67 7.18 -1.15
CA GLY A 390 -6.22 7.39 -2.52
C GLY A 390 -4.97 6.61 -2.91
N GLN A 391 -4.60 6.70 -4.19
CA GLN A 391 -3.56 5.87 -4.82
C GLN A 391 -2.28 6.66 -5.06
N PHE A 392 -1.14 6.09 -4.68
CA PHE A 392 0.19 6.68 -4.88
C PHE A 392 1.13 5.76 -5.66
N PRO A 393 2.12 6.35 -6.37
CA PRO A 393 3.00 5.63 -7.28
C PRO A 393 4.03 4.70 -6.63
N ALA A 394 4.24 4.84 -5.34
CA ALA A 394 5.21 4.12 -4.52
C ALA A 394 4.90 4.42 -3.05
N GLY A 395 5.65 3.84 -2.13
CA GLY A 395 5.37 3.93 -0.70
C GLY A 395 4.61 2.70 -0.23
N GLU A 396 4.01 2.80 0.95
CA GLU A 396 3.29 1.71 1.59
C GLU A 396 2.29 2.27 2.60
N VAL A 397 1.27 1.47 2.89
CA VAL A 397 0.34 1.68 4.00
C VAL A 397 0.46 0.51 4.97
N GLU A 398 0.52 0.83 6.26
CA GLU A 398 0.59 -0.13 7.35
C GLU A 398 -0.49 0.19 8.38
N ASP A 399 -1.47 -0.69 8.55
CA ASP A 399 -2.58 -0.60 9.48
C ASP A 399 -2.36 -1.54 10.68
N HIS A 400 -2.46 -1.00 11.89
CA HIS A 400 -2.11 -1.74 13.11
C HIS A 400 -3.16 -1.64 14.19
N ARG A 401 -3.13 -2.61 15.11
CA ARG A 401 -3.72 -2.47 16.44
C ARG A 401 -2.64 -2.32 17.51
N ILE A 402 -2.35 -1.06 17.87
CA ILE A 402 -1.29 -0.69 18.81
C ILE A 402 -1.81 -0.29 20.19
N GLY A 403 -0.91 -0.18 21.17
CA GLY A 403 -1.25 0.10 22.57
C GLY A 403 -1.34 -1.17 23.42
N GLY A 404 -2.03 -1.10 24.55
CA GLY A 404 -2.22 -2.26 25.43
C GLY A 404 -1.02 -2.67 26.29
N ALA A 405 0.13 -1.99 26.19
CA ALA A 405 1.27 -2.22 27.07
C ALA A 405 1.01 -1.66 28.48
N ALA A 406 0.20 -2.37 29.28
CA ALA A 406 0.54 -2.49 30.70
C ALA A 406 1.96 -3.09 30.77
N PRO A 407 2.79 -2.74 31.77
CA PRO A 407 4.11 -3.34 31.91
C PRO A 407 3.97 -4.85 31.79
N SER A 408 4.74 -5.47 30.88
CA SER A 408 4.83 -6.92 30.82
C SER A 408 5.12 -7.37 32.23
N ALA A 409 4.17 -8.07 32.86
CA ALA A 409 4.41 -8.61 34.19
C ALA A 409 5.57 -9.60 34.03
N VAL A 410 6.78 -9.16 34.40
CA VAL A 410 7.94 -10.03 34.46
C VAL A 410 7.65 -10.98 35.62
N ASN A 411 7.26 -12.21 35.31
CA ASN A 411 7.38 -13.28 36.28
C ASN A 411 8.87 -13.51 36.50
N LEU A 412 9.38 -13.04 37.64
CA LEU A 412 10.70 -13.44 38.14
C LEU A 412 10.64 -14.96 38.38
N SER A 413 11.13 -15.74 37.41
CA SER A 413 11.20 -17.20 37.52
C SER A 413 12.10 -17.64 38.68
N SER A 414 13.08 -16.81 39.05
CA SER A 414 13.81 -16.89 40.31
C SER A 414 14.52 -15.57 40.63
N LEU A 415 14.68 -15.30 41.93
CA LEU A 415 15.60 -14.30 42.47
C LEU A 415 16.55 -15.04 43.43
N THR A 416 17.84 -15.09 43.09
CA THR A 416 18.85 -15.69 43.98
C THR A 416 19.69 -14.59 44.60
N ALA A 417 19.50 -14.35 45.90
CA ALA A 417 20.40 -13.52 46.69
C ALA A 417 21.45 -14.42 47.33
N ASN A 418 22.73 -14.22 46.97
CA ASN A 418 23.83 -14.89 47.65
C ASN A 418 24.25 -14.03 48.86
N THR A 419 24.33 -14.62 50.04
CA THR A 419 25.04 -13.97 51.14
C THR A 419 26.53 -13.99 50.81
N GLU A 420 27.15 -12.81 50.67
CA GLU A 420 28.60 -12.73 50.81
C GLU A 420 28.96 -13.27 52.19
N SER A 421 29.82 -14.28 52.19
CA SER A 421 30.33 -14.89 53.40
C SER A 421 31.32 -13.93 54.05
N ASN A 422 30.84 -12.99 54.87
CA ASN A 422 31.71 -12.41 55.87
C ASN A 422 32.04 -13.52 56.86
N SER A 423 33.25 -14.08 56.73
CA SER A 423 33.78 -15.08 57.65
C SER A 423 33.88 -14.47 59.04
N LEU A 424 32.88 -14.71 59.89
CA LEU A 424 33.04 -14.60 61.33
C LEU A 424 33.31 -16.00 61.86
N THR A 425 34.59 -16.25 62.10
CA THR A 425 35.10 -17.45 62.74
C THR A 425 34.37 -17.73 64.05
N LEU A 426 34.01 -18.99 64.21
CA LEU A 426 33.32 -19.57 65.35
C LEU A 426 34.21 -19.54 66.61
N PHE A 427 34.19 -18.43 67.36
CA PHE A 427 34.54 -18.43 68.79
C PHE A 427 33.51 -17.61 69.55
N GLY A 428 32.62 -18.28 70.29
CA GLY A 428 31.79 -17.60 71.29
C GLY A 428 30.32 -17.98 71.40
N VAL A 429 29.91 -19.23 71.09
CA VAL A 429 28.53 -19.70 71.38
C VAL A 429 28.22 -19.78 72.89
N ALA A 430 29.17 -19.44 73.78
CA ALA A 430 28.92 -19.38 75.23
C ALA A 430 28.49 -18.00 75.77
N GLY A 431 28.48 -16.92 74.96
CA GLY A 431 28.29 -15.55 75.47
C GLY A 431 26.85 -15.02 75.50
N LEU A 432 25.93 -15.56 74.69
CA LEU A 432 24.61 -14.92 74.45
C LEU A 432 23.42 -15.64 75.10
N LEU A 433 23.62 -16.82 75.71
CA LEU A 433 22.60 -17.49 76.55
C LEU A 433 22.65 -17.03 78.02
N GLY A 434 23.66 -16.26 78.44
CA GLY A 434 23.80 -15.76 79.81
C GLY A 434 23.04 -14.46 80.13
N VAL A 435 22.66 -13.67 79.12
CA VAL A 435 22.06 -12.34 79.36
C VAL A 435 20.52 -12.36 79.30
N ALA A 436 19.92 -13.34 78.63
CA ALA A 436 18.45 -13.49 78.61
C ALA A 436 17.86 -14.09 79.91
N MET A 437 18.68 -14.74 80.75
CA MET A 437 18.22 -15.33 82.03
C MET A 437 18.43 -14.42 83.26
N ILE A 438 19.14 -13.29 83.14
CA ILE A 438 19.27 -12.31 84.23
C ILE A 438 18.16 -11.24 84.16
N GLY A 439 17.61 -10.96 82.97
CA GLY A 439 16.49 -10.02 82.81
C GLY A 439 15.14 -10.54 83.34
N ALA A 440 14.91 -11.85 83.35
CA ALA A 440 13.64 -12.45 83.75
C ALA A 440 13.49 -12.67 85.28
N VAL A 441 14.58 -12.61 86.06
CA VAL A 441 14.53 -12.75 87.54
C VAL A 441 14.40 -11.40 88.26
N ALA A 442 14.75 -10.28 87.61
CA ALA A 442 14.67 -8.94 88.23
C ALA A 442 13.27 -8.30 88.20
N VAL A 443 12.32 -8.81 87.39
CA VAL A 443 10.97 -8.22 87.25
C VAL A 443 9.91 -8.89 88.14
N LEU A 444 10.23 -10.00 88.82
CA LEU A 444 9.30 -10.69 89.73
C LEU A 444 9.58 -10.49 91.24
N ARG A 445 10.42 -9.52 91.63
CA ARG A 445 10.63 -9.17 93.06
C ARG A 445 10.24 -7.75 93.49
N ARG A 446 9.47 -7.02 92.69
CA ARG A 446 8.82 -5.76 93.12
C ARG A 446 7.29 -5.85 93.09
N ARG A 447 6.73 -6.81 93.84
CA ARG A 447 5.39 -6.73 94.45
C ARG A 447 5.34 -7.62 95.70
N LYS A 448 5.91 -7.12 96.79
CA LYS A 448 5.42 -7.21 98.17
C LYS A 448 6.14 -6.16 98.99
#